data_AF-F9F2X1-F1
#
_entry.id   AF-F9F2X1-F1
#
_cell.length_a   1.000
_cell.length_b   1.000
_cell.length_c   1.000
_cell.angle_alpha   90.00
_cell.angle_beta   90.00
_cell.angle_gamma   90.00
#
_symmetry.space_group_name_H-M   'P 1'
#
loop_
_entity.id
_entity.type
_entity.pdbx_description
1 polymer ?
#
loop_
_entity_poly.entity_id
_entity_poly.type
_entity_poly.pdbx_seq_one_letter_code
_entity_poly.pdbx_strand_id
1 'polypeptide(L)'
;KQYSPMAVNQMVPVIFAGVNGYIDNVPVYRIERWEAEFLAHLKINELELMDALDMGGAISKGLEAKLRAVIRTFTQSFLAEMAVLSSLDSSKTWRFVAASGIT
;
A
#
# COMPACT_ATOMS: atom_id res chain seq x y z
N LYS A 1 18.00 7.22 8.88
CA LYS A 1 17.91 5.78 9.22
C LYS A 1 19.22 5.12 8.80
N GLN A 2 19.95 4.54 9.73
CA GLN A 2 21.09 3.67 9.42
C GLN A 2 20.57 2.42 8.69
N TYR A 3 21.39 1.85 7.79
CA TYR A 3 21.03 0.76 6.87
C TYR A 3 20.22 -0.34 7.59
N SER A 4 18.96 -0.50 7.21
CA SER A 4 18.10 -1.57 7.73
C SER A 4 17.83 -2.52 6.58
N PRO A 5 18.55 -3.65 6.50
CA PRO A 5 18.31 -4.62 5.42
C PRO A 5 16.87 -5.11 5.51
N MET A 6 16.16 -5.01 4.39
CA MET A 6 14.79 -5.49 4.29
C MET A 6 14.82 -7.03 4.21
N ALA A 7 14.02 -7.70 5.04
CA ALA A 7 13.94 -9.16 5.04
C ALA A 7 13.30 -9.66 3.73
N VAL A 8 13.67 -10.86 3.27
CA VAL A 8 13.17 -11.44 2.01
C VAL A 8 11.65 -11.56 2.02
N ASN A 9 11.06 -11.95 3.15
CA ASN A 9 9.61 -12.04 3.35
C ASN A 9 8.88 -10.68 3.20
N GLN A 10 9.57 -9.55 3.33
CA GLN A 10 9.03 -8.21 3.07
C GLN A 10 9.18 -7.81 1.59
N MET A 11 10.25 -8.25 0.94
CA MET A 11 10.49 -7.96 -0.48
C MET A 11 9.52 -8.71 -1.40
N VAL A 12 9.22 -9.97 -1.10
CA VAL A 12 8.39 -10.84 -1.97
C VAL A 12 6.99 -10.25 -2.23
N PRO A 13 6.22 -9.81 -1.21
CA PRO A 13 4.89 -9.22 -1.44
C PRO A 13 4.91 -7.97 -2.33
N VAL A 14 5.91 -7.10 -2.15
CA VAL A 14 6.04 -5.84 -2.90
C VAL A 14 6.37 -6.12 -4.36
N ILE A 15 7.35 -6.99 -4.62
CA ILE A 15 7.73 -7.39 -5.98
C ILE A 15 6.57 -8.11 -6.67
N PHE A 16 5.88 -9.01 -5.95
CA PHE A 16 4.71 -9.71 -6.48
C PHE A 16 3.60 -8.74 -6.88
N ALA A 17 3.35 -7.71 -6.08
CA ALA A 17 2.36 -6.68 -6.38
C ALA A 17 2.70 -5.92 -7.67
N GLY A 18 3.97 -5.52 -7.84
CA GLY A 18 4.45 -4.82 -9.04
C GLY A 18 4.43 -5.69 -10.30
N VAL A 19 4.97 -6.91 -10.23
CA VAL A 19 5.06 -7.81 -11.41
C VAL A 19 3.68 -8.23 -11.93
N ASN A 20 2.69 -8.36 -11.04
CA ASN A 20 1.32 -8.74 -11.42
C ASN A 20 0.40 -7.53 -11.68
N GLY A 21 0.92 -6.31 -11.71
CA GLY A 21 0.17 -5.10 -12.04
C GLY A 21 -0.87 -4.65 -10.99
N TYR A 22 -0.74 -5.10 -9.74
CA TYR A 22 -1.71 -4.74 -8.69
C TYR A 22 -1.63 -3.27 -8.28
N ILE A 23 -0.48 -2.64 -8.52
CA ILE A 23 -0.21 -1.24 -8.15
C ILE A 23 -0.17 -0.29 -9.34
N ASP A 24 -0.58 -0.73 -10.54
CA ASP A 24 -0.52 0.09 -11.76
C ASP A 24 -1.40 1.33 -11.68
N ASN A 25 -2.46 1.28 -10.87
CA ASN A 25 -3.36 2.41 -10.63
C ASN A 25 -2.88 3.33 -9.51
N VAL A 26 -1.77 3.00 -8.83
CA VAL A 26 -1.18 3.84 -7.78
C VAL A 26 -0.33 4.91 -8.45
N PRO A 27 -0.57 6.21 -8.19
CA PRO A 27 0.27 7.27 -8.75
C PRO A 27 1.73 7.12 -8.33
N VAL A 28 2.67 7.39 -9.24
CA VAL A 28 4.12 7.19 -9.01
C VAL A 28 4.62 7.85 -7.73
N TYR A 29 4.20 9.10 -7.47
CA TYR A 29 4.57 9.87 -6.27
C TYR A 29 3.96 9.33 -4.95
N ARG A 30 3.14 8.27 -5.01
CA ARG A 30 2.54 7.59 -3.87
C ARG A 30 3.04 6.17 -3.66
N ILE A 31 3.86 5.63 -4.57
CA ILE A 31 4.34 4.25 -4.48
C ILE A 31 5.11 4.01 -3.18
N GLU A 32 5.99 4.94 -2.77
CA GLU A 32 6.74 4.82 -1.51
C GLU A 32 5.81 4.77 -0.28
N ARG A 33 4.72 5.56 -0.30
CA ARG A 33 3.72 5.56 0.77
C ARG A 33 2.96 4.23 0.79
N TRP A 34 2.53 3.76 -0.38
CA TRP A 34 1.84 2.49 -0.53
C TRP A 34 2.72 1.34 -0.01
N GLU A 35 4.00 1.30 -0.37
CA GLU A 35 4.93 0.25 0.09
C GLU A 35 5.08 0.27 1.62
N ALA A 36 5.31 1.44 2.21
CA ALA A 36 5.47 1.58 3.65
C ALA A 36 4.22 1.15 4.42
N GLU A 37 3.04 1.57 3.98
CA GLU A 37 1.76 1.23 4.62
C GLU A 37 1.39 -0.24 4.38
N PHE A 38 1.66 -0.78 3.20
CA PHE A 38 1.42 -2.18 2.87
C PHE A 38 2.29 -3.09 3.75
N LEU A 39 3.58 -2.79 3.88
CA LEU A 39 4.47 -3.54 4.76
C LEU A 39 4.05 -3.43 6.23
N ALA A 40 3.57 -2.26 6.68
CA ALA A 40 3.03 -2.12 8.02
C ALA A 40 1.75 -2.95 8.21
N HIS A 41 0.85 -2.95 7.22
CA HIS A 41 -0.36 -3.75 7.23
C HIS A 41 -0.05 -5.24 7.33
N LEU A 42 0.90 -5.74 6.53
CA LEU A 42 1.33 -7.14 6.57
C LEU A 42 1.87 -7.54 7.95
N LYS A 43 2.73 -6.71 8.55
CA LYS A 43 3.34 -6.97 9.87
C LYS A 43 2.33 -7.02 11.01
N ILE A 44 1.22 -6.30 10.89
CA ILE A 44 0.22 -6.19 11.96
C ILE A 44 -0.91 -7.21 11.75
N ASN A 45 -1.37 -7.37 10.51
CA ASN A 45 -2.62 -8.09 10.22
C ASN A 45 -2.38 -9.44 9.55
N GLU A 46 -1.23 -9.66 8.93
CA GLU A 46 -0.95 -10.83 8.09
C GLU A 46 0.32 -11.57 8.53
N LEU A 47 0.54 -11.68 9.86
CA LEU A 47 1.72 -12.34 10.44
C LEU A 47 1.91 -13.77 9.91
N GLU A 48 0.85 -14.57 9.86
CA GLU A 48 0.89 -15.94 9.33
C GLU A 48 1.32 -15.98 7.85
N LEU A 49 0.90 -14.99 7.06
CA LEU A 49 1.33 -14.86 5.67
C LEU A 49 2.83 -14.51 5.60
N MET A 50 3.30 -13.61 6.46
CA MET A 50 4.71 -13.23 6.55
C MET A 50 5.61 -14.39 6.97
N ASP A 51 5.18 -15.20 7.93
CA ASP A 51 5.91 -16.37 8.41
C ASP A 51 5.99 -17.45 7.32
N ALA A 52 4.88 -17.69 6.62
CA ALA A 52 4.83 -18.64 5.50
C ALA A 52 5.75 -18.23 4.33
N LEU A 53 5.93 -16.93 4.11
CA LEU A 53 6.86 -16.38 3.11
C LEU A 53 8.33 -16.47 3.56
N ASP A 54 8.59 -16.46 4.87
CA ASP A 54 9.95 -16.54 5.43
C ASP A 54 10.52 -17.95 5.41
N MET A 55 9.66 -18.98 5.52
CA MET A 55 10.06 -20.40 5.51
C MET A 55 10.59 -20.90 4.15
N GLY A 56 10.71 -20.05 3.13
CA GLY A 56 11.48 -20.30 1.91
C GLY A 56 10.93 -21.42 1.00
N GLY A 57 9.73 -21.91 1.28
CA GLY A 57 9.05 -22.89 0.43
C GLY A 57 8.44 -22.22 -0.79
N ALA A 58 8.38 -22.96 -1.91
CA ALA A 58 7.65 -22.54 -3.11
C ALA A 58 6.28 -21.96 -2.72
N ILE A 59 5.92 -20.81 -3.29
CA ILE A 59 4.60 -20.22 -3.06
C ILE A 59 3.55 -21.24 -3.51
N SER A 60 2.89 -21.87 -2.55
CA SER A 60 1.80 -22.79 -2.84
C SER A 60 0.64 -22.01 -3.46
N LYS A 61 -0.19 -22.69 -4.25
CA LYS A 61 -1.37 -22.03 -4.84
C LYS A 61 -2.28 -21.36 -3.80
N GLY A 62 -2.38 -21.95 -2.59
CA GLY A 62 -3.14 -21.37 -1.48
C GLY A 62 -2.50 -20.10 -0.92
N LEU A 63 -1.19 -20.11 -0.73
CA LEU A 63 -0.43 -18.94 -0.27
C LEU A 63 -0.50 -17.80 -1.28
N GLU A 64 -0.37 -18.13 -2.57
CA GLU A 64 -0.51 -17.16 -3.66
C GLU A 64 -1.91 -16.53 -3.65
N ALA A 65 -2.97 -17.33 -3.51
CA ALA A 65 -4.34 -16.84 -3.46
C ALA A 65 -4.57 -15.89 -2.27
N LYS A 66 -4.02 -16.20 -1.09
CA LYS A 66 -4.07 -15.32 0.10
C LYS A 66 -3.33 -14.01 -0.18
N LEU A 67 -2.11 -14.09 -0.71
CA LEU A 67 -1.30 -12.91 -1.06
C LEU A 67 -2.03 -12.00 -2.07
N ARG A 68 -2.60 -12.57 -3.14
CA ARG A 68 -3.39 -11.83 -4.14
C ARG A 68 -4.60 -11.13 -3.50
N ALA A 69 -5.32 -11.82 -2.62
CA ALA A 69 -6.48 -11.26 -1.94
C ALA A 69 -6.10 -10.08 -1.04
N VAL A 70 -5.05 -10.22 -0.24
CA VAL A 70 -4.55 -9.18 0.65
C VAL A 70 -4.10 -7.95 -0.15
N ILE A 71 -3.27 -8.13 -1.18
CA ILE A 71 -2.77 -7.03 -2.03
C ILE A 71 -3.92 -6.26 -2.66
N ARG A 72 -4.92 -6.98 -3.21
CA ARG A 72 -6.07 -6.35 -3.86
C ARG A 72 -6.89 -5.54 -2.87
N THR A 73 -7.25 -6.12 -1.73
CA THR A 73 -8.07 -5.46 -0.70
C THR A 73 -7.35 -4.23 -0.13
N PHE A 74 -6.05 -4.36 0.14
CA PHE A 74 -5.24 -3.25 0.63
C PHE A 74 -5.16 -2.12 -0.40
N THR A 75 -4.84 -2.43 -1.65
CA THR A 75 -4.67 -1.41 -2.70
C THR A 75 -5.98 -0.69 -3.00
N GLN A 76 -7.11 -1.40 -3.00
CA GLN A 76 -8.43 -0.76 -3.14
C GLN A 76 -8.71 0.20 -1.98
N SER A 77 -8.43 -0.21 -0.75
CA SER A 77 -8.60 0.63 0.44
C SER A 77 -7.70 1.88 0.38
N PHE A 78 -6.44 1.69 -0.02
CA PHE A 78 -5.48 2.78 -0.18
C PHE A 78 -5.93 3.81 -1.22
N LEU A 79 -6.41 3.35 -2.39
CA LEU A 79 -6.91 4.24 -3.44
C LEU A 79 -8.19 4.99 -3.01
N ALA A 80 -9.08 4.32 -2.27
CA ALA A 80 -10.28 4.94 -1.72
C ALA A 80 -9.93 6.06 -0.72
N GLU A 81 -8.99 5.82 0.19
CA GLU A 81 -8.49 6.85 1.11
C GLU A 81 -7.89 8.04 0.33
N MET A 82 -7.11 7.76 -0.71
CA MET A 82 -6.50 8.79 -1.56
C MET A 82 -7.55 9.64 -2.27
N ALA A 83 -8.62 9.02 -2.79
CA ALA A 83 -9.73 9.74 -3.39
C ALA A 83 -10.43 10.66 -2.38
N VAL A 84 -10.68 10.18 -1.16
CA VAL A 84 -11.28 10.99 -0.09
C VAL A 84 -10.41 12.20 0.25
N LEU A 85 -9.10 12.01 0.46
CA LEU A 85 -8.18 13.11 0.78
C LEU A 85 -8.13 14.18 -0.32
N SER A 86 -8.16 13.77 -1.60
CA SER A 86 -8.18 14.71 -2.72
C SER A 86 -9.46 15.56 -2.78
N SER A 87 -10.60 14.99 -2.39
CA SER A 87 -11.87 15.71 -2.35
C SER A 87 -11.93 16.72 -1.19
N LEU A 88 -11.32 16.39 -0.04
CA LEU A 88 -11.29 17.25 1.14
C LEU A 88 -10.37 18.46 0.95
N ASP A 89 -9.22 18.28 0.30
CA ASP A 89 -8.26 19.36 0.00
C ASP A 89 -8.90 20.43 -0.91
N SER A 90 -9.56 19.99 -1.98
CA SER A 90 -10.32 20.86 -2.89
C SER A 90 -11.41 21.64 -2.15
N SER A 91 -12.00 21.07 -1.10
CA SER A 91 -13.06 21.70 -0.32
C SER A 91 -12.58 22.67 0.77
N LYS A 92 -11.33 22.56 1.22
CA LYS A 92 -10.75 23.47 2.22
C LYS A 92 -10.19 24.72 1.58
N THR A 93 -9.58 24.62 0.40
CA THR A 93 -8.94 25.74 -0.29
C THR A 93 -9.93 26.87 -0.63
N TRP A 94 -11.14 26.56 -1.12
CA TRP A 94 -12.15 27.59 -1.40
C TRP A 94 -12.71 28.25 -0.14
N ARG A 95 -12.79 27.54 0.99
CA ARG A 95 -13.26 28.11 2.27
C ARG A 95 -12.28 29.13 2.84
N PHE A 96 -10.97 28.93 2.66
CA PHE A 96 -9.98 29.91 3.06
C PHE A 96 -10.00 31.15 2.15
N VAL A 97 -10.06 30.96 0.82
CA VAL A 97 -10.08 32.07 -0.15
C VAL A 97 -11.36 32.92 -0.01
N ALA A 98 -12.52 32.28 0.17
CA ALA A 98 -13.79 32.98 0.38
C ALA A 98 -13.87 33.71 1.73
N ALA A 99 -13.16 33.24 2.76
CA ALA A 99 -13.12 33.87 4.08
C ALA A 99 -12.07 34.99 4.21
N SER A 100 -11.04 35.01 3.36
CA SER A 100 -9.95 36.00 3.43
C SER A 100 -10.25 37.35 2.76
N GLY A 101 -11.36 37.50 2.03
CA GLY A 101 -11.77 38.80 1.48
C GLY A 101 -10.72 39.47 0.57
N ILE A 102 -9.84 38.70 -0.06
CA ILE A 102 -8.91 39.19 -1.08
C ILE A 102 -9.56 38.89 -2.43
N THR A 103 -10.31 39.86 -2.95
CA THR A 103 -10.64 39.97 -4.38
C THR A 103 -9.43 40.43 -5.17
#